data_AF-A0A2N1M400-F1
#
_entry.id   AF-A0A2N1M400-F1
#
_cell.length_a   1.000
_cell.length_b   1.000
_cell.length_c   1.000
_cell.angle_alpha   90.00
_cell.angle_beta   90.00
_cell.angle_gamma   90.00
#
_symmetry.space_group_name_H-M   'P 1'
#
loop_
_entity.id
_entity.type
_entity.pdbx_description
1 polymer ?
#
loop_
_entity_poly.entity_id
_entity_poly.type
_entity_poly.pdbx_seq_one_letter_code
_entity_poly.pdbx_strand_id
1 'polypeptide(L)' 'MNSKENKRNLWKEVNFDKYQYHVTISTIGSTTESAEEVGDKIVYMEDLGKRKQAYGICGECNEPGTGQDWCQPCNS' A
#
# COMPACT_ATOMS: atom_id res chain seq x y z
N MET A 1 -4.12 -15.87 30.29
CA MET A 1 -4.50 -14.57 29.69
C MET A 1 -4.49 -14.74 28.20
N ASN A 2 -5.64 -14.51 27.54
CA ASN A 2 -5.79 -14.71 26.10
C ASN A 2 -5.06 -13.57 25.39
N SER A 3 -3.79 -13.79 25.02
CA SER A 3 -2.97 -12.80 24.33
C SER A 3 -3.43 -12.69 22.86
N LYS A 4 -4.63 -12.14 22.64
CA LYS A 4 -4.84 -11.29 21.47
C LYS A 4 -4.02 -10.04 21.74
N GLU A 5 -2.71 -10.18 21.57
CA GLU A 5 -1.81 -9.06 21.39
C GLU A 5 -2.47 -8.21 20.31
N ASN A 6 -2.98 -7.05 20.69
CA ASN A 6 -3.63 -6.12 19.77
C ASN A 6 -2.57 -5.84 18.70
N LYS A 7 -2.66 -6.48 17.54
CA LYS A 7 -1.69 -6.32 16.47
C LYS A 7 -1.92 -4.92 15.91
N ARG A 8 -1.28 -3.93 16.53
CA ARG A 8 -1.43 -2.54 16.15
C ARG A 8 -0.81 -2.39 14.77
N ASN A 9 -1.57 -1.82 13.84
CA ASN A 9 -1.05 -1.48 12.54
C ASN A 9 0.16 -0.53 12.69
N LEU A 10 1.19 -0.75 11.90
CA LEU A 10 2.37 0.11 11.82
C LEU A 10 2.25 0.98 10.56
N TRP A 11 1.11 1.66 10.45
CA TRP A 11 0.83 2.54 9.32
C TRP A 11 1.79 3.71 9.26
N LYS A 12 2.00 4.22 8.06
CA LYS A 12 2.76 5.44 7.81
C LYS A 12 1.85 6.51 7.26
N GLU A 13 2.12 7.75 7.68
CA GLU A 13 1.51 8.92 7.05
C GLU A 13 1.93 8.97 5.58
N VAL A 14 0.94 8.93 4.70
CA VAL A 14 1.17 8.91 3.26
C VAL A 14 1.45 10.32 2.78
N ASN A 15 2.63 10.54 2.19
CA ASN A 15 2.92 11.77 1.48
C ASN A 15 2.25 11.74 0.09
N PHE A 16 1.14 12.44 -0.06
CA PHE A 16 0.37 12.47 -1.31
C PHE A 16 1.05 13.23 -2.45
N ASP A 17 2.11 13.99 -2.22
CA ASP A 17 2.93 14.54 -3.29
C ASP A 17 3.84 13.47 -3.90
N LYS A 18 4.27 12.48 -3.09
CA LYS A 18 5.18 11.39 -3.49
C LYS A 18 4.51 10.08 -3.83
N TYR A 19 3.36 9.78 -3.22
CA TYR A 19 2.69 8.48 -3.34
C TYR A 19 1.21 8.65 -3.67
N GLN A 20 0.65 7.65 -4.37
CA GLN A 20 -0.78 7.51 -4.59
C GLN A 20 -1.54 7.11 -3.31
N TYR A 21 -2.87 7.22 -3.32
CA TYR A 21 -3.69 6.91 -2.14
C TYR A 21 -3.75 5.40 -1.83
N HIS A 22 -3.83 4.59 -2.88
CA HIS A 22 -3.77 3.14 -2.81
C HIS A 22 -2.94 2.62 -3.97
N VAL A 23 -2.39 1.42 -3.88
CA VAL A 23 -1.60 0.75 -4.93
C VAL A 23 -2.33 0.61 -6.27
N THR A 24 -1.56 0.53 -7.35
CA THR A 24 -2.04 0.16 -8.69
C THR A 24 -1.94 -1.35 -8.86
N ILE A 25 -3.03 -1.98 -9.29
CA ILE A 25 -3.02 -3.39 -9.69
C ILE A 25 -2.54 -3.44 -11.13
N SER A 26 -1.37 -4.04 -11.36
CA SER A 26 -0.80 -4.22 -12.69
C SER A 26 -1.60 -5.29 -13.45
N THR A 27 -2.75 -4.91 -13.99
CA THR A 27 -3.50 -5.76 -14.91
C THR A 27 -2.80 -5.61 -16.25
N ILE A 28 -2.02 -6.63 -16.61
CA ILE A 28 -1.25 -6.77 -17.84
C ILE A 28 -2.14 -6.33 -19.02
N GLY A 29 -1.98 -5.07 -19.48
CA GLY A 29 -2.75 -4.50 -20.59
C GLY A 29 -3.55 -3.20 -20.32
N SER A 30 -3.62 -2.68 -19.09
CA SER A 30 -4.37 -1.44 -18.80
C SER A 30 -3.46 -0.27 -18.41
N THR A 31 -2.55 0.12 -19.31
CA THR A 31 -1.84 1.40 -19.18
C THR A 31 -1.56 1.97 -20.57
N THR A 32 -2.58 2.53 -21.21
CA THR A 32 -2.43 3.31 -22.45
C THR A 32 -2.86 4.78 -22.34
N GLU A 33 -3.23 5.32 -21.17
CA GLU A 33 -3.69 6.72 -21.11
C GLU A 33 -3.29 7.46 -19.82
N SER A 34 -1.99 7.48 -19.45
CA SER A 34 -1.38 8.49 -18.52
C SER A 34 0.11 8.20 -18.19
N ALA A 35 0.83 7.48 -19.04
CA ALA A 35 2.20 7.01 -18.72
C ALA A 35 3.28 8.12 -18.77
N GLU A 36 2.96 9.35 -19.17
CA GLU A 36 3.98 10.37 -19.44
C GLU A 36 4.33 11.28 -18.24
N GLU A 37 3.60 11.27 -17.12
CA GLU A 37 3.85 12.21 -16.00
C GLU A 37 3.98 11.55 -14.60
N VAL A 38 3.79 10.23 -14.45
CA VAL A 38 3.56 9.60 -13.12
C VAL A 38 4.49 8.40 -12.84
N GLY A 39 5.67 8.29 -13.45
CA GLY A 39 6.58 7.17 -13.19
C GLY A 39 7.03 7.03 -11.73
N ASP A 40 7.34 8.16 -11.07
CA ASP A 40 7.91 8.17 -9.72
C ASP A 40 6.88 7.92 -8.60
N LYS A 41 5.63 8.35 -8.81
CA LYS A 41 4.56 8.27 -7.80
C LYS A 41 3.84 6.92 -7.79
N ILE A 42 4.01 6.11 -8.85
CA ILE A 42 3.32 4.84 -8.96
C ILE A 42 3.88 3.83 -7.96
N VAL A 43 2.97 3.31 -7.12
CA VAL A 43 3.22 2.19 -6.21
C VAL A 43 2.40 1.01 -6.70
N TYR A 44 3.08 0.00 -7.24
CA TYR A 44 2.44 -1.22 -7.70
C TYR A 44 2.08 -2.16 -6.55
N MET A 45 1.04 -2.96 -6.72
CA MET A 45 0.62 -3.97 -5.76
C MET A 45 1.73 -5.00 -5.49
N GLU A 46 2.48 -5.38 -6.52
CA GLU A 46 3.61 -6.29 -6.42
C GLU A 46 4.85 -5.69 -5.73
N ASP A 47 4.96 -4.37 -5.63
CA ASP A 47 6.13 -3.70 -5.03
C ASP A 47 5.98 -3.59 -3.51
N LEU A 48 6.25 -4.71 -2.82
CA LEU A 48 6.19 -4.81 -1.36
C LEU A 48 7.13 -3.81 -0.66
N GLY A 49 8.27 -3.50 -1.28
CA GLY A 49 9.25 -2.54 -0.76
C GLY A 49 8.68 -1.13 -0.73
N LYS A 50 8.20 -0.63 -1.88
CA LYS A 50 7.56 0.69 -1.96
C LYS A 50 6.29 0.76 -1.11
N ARG A 51 5.47 -0.28 -1.09
CA ARG A 51 4.27 -0.35 -0.24
C ARG A 51 4.62 -0.20 1.25
N LYS A 52 5.64 -0.92 1.74
CA LYS A 52 6.09 -0.80 3.13
C LYS A 52 6.67 0.59 3.43
N GLN A 53 7.31 1.19 2.44
CA GLN A 53 7.84 2.55 2.57
C GLN A 53 6.72 3.60 2.64
N ALA A 54 5.71 3.49 1.78
CA ALA A 54 4.64 4.46 1.61
C ALA A 54 3.52 4.30 2.66
N TYR A 55 3.05 3.08 2.89
CA TYR A 55 1.82 2.80 3.65
C TYR A 55 2.08 2.15 5.01
N GLY A 56 3.27 1.59 5.23
CA GLY A 56 3.58 0.87 6.47
C GLY A 56 3.15 -0.60 6.43
N ILE A 57 2.92 -1.20 7.60
CA ILE A 57 2.59 -2.64 7.76
C ILE A 57 1.22 -2.82 8.40
N CYS A 58 0.40 -3.69 7.80
CA CYS A 58 -0.85 -4.16 8.37
C CYS A 58 -0.56 -5.08 9.56
N GLY A 59 -1.16 -4.80 10.72
CA GLY A 59 -1.03 -5.61 11.92
C GLY A 59 -1.69 -6.97 11.78
N GLU A 60 -2.81 -7.09 11.06
CA GLU A 60 -3.57 -8.34 10.94
C GLU A 60 -2.78 -9.44 10.23
N CYS A 61 -2.25 -9.11 9.04
CA CYS A 61 -1.53 -10.06 8.16
C CYS A 61 -0.01 -9.88 8.14
N ASN A 62 0.55 -8.85 8.76
CA ASN A 62 1.99 -8.50 8.73
C ASN A 62 2.56 -8.18 7.33
N GLU A 63 1.69 -7.96 6.34
CA GLU A 63 2.08 -7.53 5.00
C GLU A 63 2.03 -6.00 4.86
N PRO A 64 2.72 -5.43 3.86
CA PRO A 64 2.64 -4.00 3.58
C PRO A 64 1.21 -3.52 3.33
N GLY A 65 0.90 -2.29 3.75
CA GLY A 65 -0.36 -1.64 3.39
C GLY A 65 -0.55 -1.54 1.88
N THR A 66 -1.80 -1.42 1.46
CA THR A 66 -2.18 -1.19 0.07
C THR A 66 -2.72 0.21 -0.15
N GLY A 67 -2.85 1.02 0.91
CA GLY A 67 -3.20 2.44 0.83
C GLY A 67 -3.05 3.15 2.18
N GLN A 68 -3.51 4.39 2.27
CA GLN A 68 -3.52 5.14 3.53
C GLN A 68 -4.33 4.40 4.59
N ASP A 69 -3.62 3.92 5.63
CA ASP A 69 -4.19 3.17 6.75
C ASP A 69 -5.06 1.98 6.31
N TRP A 70 -4.74 1.35 5.16
CA TRP A 70 -5.59 0.33 4.55
C TRP A 70 -4.80 -0.87 4.02
N CYS A 71 -5.32 -2.07 4.25
CA CYS A 71 -4.87 -3.33 3.69
C CYS A 71 -6.01 -4.05 2.96
N GLN A 72 -5.90 -4.16 1.64
CA GLN A 72 -6.90 -4.78 0.77
C GLN A 72 -7.14 -6.27 1.08
N PRO A 73 -6.11 -7.12 1.30
CA PRO A 73 -6.31 -8.52 1.70
C PRO A 73 -7.11 -8.70 3.00
N CYS A 74 -6.92 -7.80 3.97
CA CYS A 74 -7.60 -7.86 5.25
C CYS A 74 -8.90 -7.05 5.27
N ASN A 75 -9.08 -6.16 4.29
CA ASN A 75 -10.10 -5.13 4.26
C ASN A 75 -10.17 -4.34 5.59
N SER A 76 -9.00 -3.93 6.09
CA SER A 76 -8.79 -3.33 7.41
C SER A 76 -7.88 -2.12 7.36
#